data_AF-A0A1Q7CJP5-F1
#
_entry.id   AF-A0A1Q7CJP5-F1
#
_cell.length_a   1.000
_cell.length_b   1.000
_cell.length_c   1.000
_cell.angle_alpha   90.00
_cell.angle_beta   90.00
_cell.angle_gamma   90.00
#
_symmetry.space_group_name_H-M   'P 1'
#
loop_
_entity.id
_entity.type
_entity.pdbx_description
1 polymer ?
#
loop_
_entity_poly.entity_id
_entity_poly.type
_entity_poly.pdbx_seq_one_letter_code
_entity_poly.pdbx_strand_id
1 'polypeptide(L)'
;MGTRNSENLHVTCPCCQAKLVVDPVFGAVLSHEAPVKAGPNVDLSNAQKILAEQNRQREDKFADSWFQETNKEDILAKKFEEAMKKAKDTPASKPIRDFDLD
;
A
#
# COMPACT_ATOMS: atom_id res chain seq x y z
N MET A 1 35.35 30.50 -13.03
CA MET A 1 34.30 29.52 -12.70
C MET A 1 34.57 28.28 -13.53
N GLY A 2 35.18 27.25 -12.92
CA GLY A 2 35.76 26.12 -13.66
C GLY A 2 34.69 25.11 -14.05
N THR A 3 34.54 24.88 -15.35
CA THR A 3 33.75 23.77 -15.92
C THR A 3 34.44 22.45 -15.58
N ARG A 4 34.07 21.84 -14.46
CA ARG A 4 34.41 20.44 -14.19
C ARG A 4 33.39 19.57 -14.92
N ASN A 5 33.62 19.32 -16.20
CA ASN A 5 32.86 18.33 -16.94
C ASN A 5 33.42 16.95 -16.58
N SER A 6 32.95 16.40 -15.47
CA SER A 6 33.24 15.03 -15.08
C SER A 6 32.11 14.14 -15.58
N GLU A 7 32.46 13.14 -16.37
CA GLU A 7 31.52 12.17 -16.92
C GLU A 7 30.75 11.45 -15.79
N ASN A 8 29.46 11.19 -16.01
CA ASN A 8 28.62 10.55 -15.01
C ASN A 8 29.10 9.12 -14.71
N LEU A 9 29.10 8.77 -13.43
CA LEU A 9 29.54 7.46 -12.97
C LEU A 9 28.36 6.47 -12.96
N HIS A 10 28.55 5.31 -13.58
CA HIS A 10 27.59 4.21 -13.55
C HIS A 10 27.99 3.20 -12.46
N VAL A 11 27.21 3.10 -11.39
CA VAL A 11 27.46 2.19 -10.25
C VAL A 11 26.25 1.34 -9.92
N THR A 12 26.50 0.15 -9.38
CA THR A 12 25.44 -0.74 -8.90
C THR A 12 25.28 -0.58 -7.39
N CYS A 13 24.06 -0.35 -6.88
CA CYS A 13 23.85 -0.27 -5.43
C CYS A 13 24.14 -1.65 -4.79
N PRO A 14 25.03 -1.74 -3.80
CA PRO A 14 25.21 -2.99 -3.05
C PRO A 14 23.97 -3.39 -2.25
N CYS A 15 23.08 -2.43 -1.98
CA CYS A 15 21.87 -2.60 -1.17
C CYS A 15 20.74 -3.35 -1.91
N CYS A 16 20.47 -2.95 -3.15
CA CYS A 16 19.30 -3.36 -3.90
C CYS A 16 19.63 -3.75 -5.35
N GLN A 17 20.91 -3.80 -5.72
CA GLN A 17 21.39 -4.13 -7.07
C GLN A 17 20.84 -3.22 -8.19
N ALA A 18 20.31 -2.04 -7.83
CA ALA A 18 19.87 -1.04 -8.80
C ALA A 18 21.05 -0.46 -9.58
N LYS A 19 20.84 -0.13 -10.85
CA LYS A 19 21.80 0.65 -11.64
C LYS A 19 21.59 2.13 -11.34
N LEU A 20 22.64 2.79 -10.87
CA LEU A 20 22.63 4.20 -10.52
C LEU A 20 23.55 4.98 -11.46
N VAL A 21 23.11 6.17 -11.85
CA VAL A 21 23.94 7.17 -12.53
C VAL A 21 24.23 8.26 -11.50
N VAL A 22 25.50 8.52 -11.22
CA VAL A 22 25.94 9.43 -10.14
C VAL A 22 26.81 10.54 -10.73
N ASP A 23 26.53 11.78 -10.34
CA ASP A 23 27.40 12.92 -10.63
C ASP A 23 28.58 12.92 -9.64
N PRO A 24 29.84 12.82 -10.10
CA PRO A 24 30.99 12.73 -9.21
C PRO A 24 31.45 14.08 -8.63
N VAL A 25 30.99 15.22 -9.17
CA VAL A 25 31.31 16.56 -8.62
C VAL A 25 30.38 16.90 -7.46
N PHE A 26 29.09 16.59 -7.59
CA PHE A 26 28.08 16.89 -6.56
C PHE A 26 27.79 15.71 -5.63
N GLY A 27 28.21 14.49 -5.99
CA GLY A 27 27.92 13.27 -5.23
C GLY A 27 26.43 12.88 -5.25
N ALA A 28 25.68 13.37 -6.24
CA ALA A 28 24.23 13.20 -6.33
C ALA A 28 23.86 12.04 -7.27
N VAL A 29 22.81 11.29 -6.94
CA VAL A 29 22.24 10.26 -7.82
C VAL A 29 21.30 10.95 -8.82
N LEU A 30 21.66 10.89 -10.10
CA LEU A 30 20.89 11.47 -11.20
C LEU A 30 19.81 10.51 -11.73
N SER A 31 20.06 9.19 -11.70
CA SER A 31 19.10 8.18 -12.15
C SER A 31 19.19 6.91 -11.32
N HIS A 32 18.04 6.25 -11.11
CA HIS A 32 17.90 5.00 -10.39
C HIS A 32 17.01 4.04 -11.20
N GLU A 33 17.62 2.99 -11.76
CA GLU A 33 16.90 1.87 -12.35
C GLU A 33 16.91 0.68 -11.38
N ALA A 34 15.73 0.34 -10.85
CA ALA A 34 15.57 -0.85 -10.02
C ALA A 34 15.93 -2.11 -10.82
N PRO A 35 16.52 -3.14 -10.19
CA PRO A 35 16.81 -4.38 -10.90
C PRO A 35 15.50 -5.00 -11.41
N VAL A 36 15.56 -5.59 -12.60
CA VAL A 36 14.46 -6.41 -13.12
C VAL A 36 14.32 -7.58 -12.15
N LYS A 37 13.26 -7.57 -11.35
CA LYS A 37 12.91 -8.72 -10.52
C LYS A 37 12.74 -9.89 -11.48
N ALA A 38 13.56 -10.93 -11.33
CA ALA A 38 13.34 -12.18 -12.05
C ALA A 38 11.87 -12.54 -11.81
N GLY A 39 11.11 -12.69 -12.90
CA GLY A 39 9.73 -13.12 -12.81
C GLY A 39 9.68 -14.38 -11.95
N PRO A 40 8.58 -14.63 -11.22
CA PRO A 40 8.45 -15.87 -10.48
C PRO A 40 8.81 -17.01 -11.43
N ASN A 41 9.74 -17.87 -11.04
CA ASN A 41 10.07 -19.07 -11.81
C ASN A 41 8.83 -19.97 -11.75
N VAL A 42 7.81 -19.65 -12.55
CA VAL A 42 6.54 -20.37 -12.57
C VAL A 42 6.81 -21.63 -13.39
N ASP A 43 7.13 -22.70 -12.68
CA ASP A 43 7.05 -24.03 -13.25
C ASP A 43 5.60 -24.26 -13.70
N LEU A 44 5.39 -24.30 -15.02
CA LEU A 44 4.07 -24.47 -15.66
C LEU A 44 3.37 -25.75 -15.20
N SER A 45 4.11 -26.72 -14.66
CA SER A 45 3.59 -27.94 -14.04
C SER A 45 2.67 -27.67 -12.84
N ASN A 46 2.85 -26.53 -12.16
CA ASN A 46 2.04 -26.12 -11.01
C ASN A 46 0.94 -25.11 -11.37
N ALA A 47 0.78 -24.76 -12.66
CA ALA A 47 -0.18 -23.75 -13.10
C ALA A 47 -1.62 -24.08 -12.70
N GLN A 48 -2.05 -25.35 -12.79
CA GLN A 48 -3.39 -25.75 -12.34
C GLN A 48 -3.63 -25.51 -10.85
N LYS A 49 -2.62 -25.76 -9.99
CA LYS A 49 -2.75 -25.54 -8.54
C LYS A 49 -2.86 -24.05 -8.23
N ILE A 50 -2.07 -23.23 -8.90
CA ILE A 50 -2.11 -21.77 -8.75
C ILE A 50 -3.48 -21.22 -9.17
N LEU A 51 -4.02 -21.68 -10.30
CA LEU A 51 -5.34 -21.25 -10.78
C LEU A 51 -6.47 -21.70 -9.84
N ALA A 52 -6.39 -22.92 -9.31
CA ALA A 52 -7.35 -23.43 -8.32
C ALA A 52 -7.34 -22.59 -7.04
N GLU A 53 -6.16 -22.29 -6.51
CA GLU A 53 -5.99 -21.46 -5.32
C GLU A 53 -6.50 -20.02 -5.55
N GLN A 54 -6.21 -19.42 -6.70
CA GLN A 54 -6.73 -18.10 -7.05
C GLN A 54 -8.26 -18.08 -7.18
N ASN A 55 -8.85 -19.14 -7.73
CA ASN A 55 -10.31 -19.26 -7.81
C ASN A 55 -10.93 -19.36 -6.42
N ARG A 56 -10.38 -20.21 -5.54
CA ARG A 56 -10.81 -20.30 -4.15
C ARG A 56 -10.73 -18.95 -3.44
N GLN A 57 -9.61 -18.24 -3.55
CA GLN A 57 -9.47 -16.91 -2.93
C GLN A 57 -10.47 -15.89 -3.47
N ARG A 58 -10.86 -16.01 -4.75
CA ARG A 58 -11.87 -15.13 -5.35
C ARG A 58 -13.26 -15.45 -4.81
N GLU A 59 -13.59 -16.73 -4.66
CA GLU A 59 -14.86 -17.20 -4.09
C GLU A 59 -14.97 -16.82 -2.61
N ASP A 60 -13.91 -17.01 -1.82
CA ASP A 60 -13.87 -16.63 -0.40
C ASP A 60 -14.14 -15.13 -0.23
N LYS A 61 -13.46 -14.26 -0.99
CA LYS A 61 -13.69 -12.81 -0.97
C LYS A 61 -15.11 -12.42 -1.40
N PHE A 62 -15.67 -13.14 -2.37
CA PHE A 62 -17.02 -12.90 -2.83
C PHE A 62 -18.05 -13.30 -1.77
N ALA A 63 -17.86 -14.45 -1.12
CA ALA A 63 -18.70 -14.91 -0.02
C ALA A 63 -18.66 -13.93 1.17
N ASP A 64 -17.47 -13.44 1.54
CA ASP A 64 -17.33 -12.41 2.56
C ASP A 64 -18.07 -11.12 2.19
N SER A 65 -17.91 -10.66 0.94
CA SER A 65 -18.60 -9.46 0.46
C SER A 65 -20.12 -9.63 0.46
N TRP A 66 -20.60 -10.81 0.06
CA TRP A 66 -22.02 -11.15 0.09
C TRP A 66 -22.57 -11.20 1.52
N PHE A 67 -21.83 -11.81 2.45
CA PHE A 67 -22.19 -11.83 3.86
C PHE A 67 -22.26 -10.41 4.44
N GLN A 68 -21.28 -9.55 4.12
CA GLN A 68 -21.29 -8.17 4.57
C GLN A 68 -22.49 -7.39 4.00
N GLU A 69 -22.82 -7.56 2.72
CA GLU A 69 -23.93 -6.82 2.10
C GLU A 69 -25.29 -7.29 2.63
N THR A 70 -25.47 -8.61 2.81
CA THR A 70 -26.72 -9.18 3.36
C THR A 70 -26.94 -8.81 4.83
N ASN A 71 -25.89 -8.75 5.64
CA ASN A 71 -25.98 -8.41 7.07
C ASN A 71 -25.75 -6.92 7.35
N LYS A 72 -25.63 -6.09 6.31
CA LYS A 72 -25.28 -4.68 6.41
C LYS A 72 -26.24 -3.91 7.30
N GLU A 73 -27.54 -4.10 7.11
CA GLU A 73 -28.59 -3.43 7.88
C GLU A 73 -28.51 -3.78 9.37
N ASP A 74 -28.35 -5.07 9.70
CA ASP A 74 -28.21 -5.55 11.07
C ASP A 74 -26.92 -5.04 11.74
N ILE A 75 -25.82 -5.00 10.99
CA ILE A 75 -24.54 -4.45 11.46
C ILE A 75 -24.68 -2.95 11.73
N LEU A 76 -25.37 -2.20 10.86
CA LEU A 76 -25.62 -0.77 11.04
C LEU A 76 -26.52 -0.51 12.25
N ALA A 77 -27.58 -1.30 12.44
CA ALA A 77 -28.46 -1.20 13.59
C ALA A 77 -27.69 -1.41 14.91
N LYS A 78 -26.87 -2.47 14.99
CA LYS A 78 -26.02 -2.73 16.17
C LYS A 78 -25.00 -1.62 16.43
N LYS A 79 -24.36 -1.11 15.37
CA LYS A 79 -23.42 0.02 15.47
C LYS A 79 -24.13 1.28 15.98
N PHE A 80 -25.35 1.53 15.53
CA PHE A 80 -26.16 2.66 15.99
C PHE A 80 -26.51 2.54 17.47
N GLU A 81 -26.95 1.35 17.91
CA GLU A 81 -27.24 1.10 19.33
C GLU A 81 -25.99 1.30 20.21
N GLU A 82 -24.83 0.80 19.77
CA GLU A 82 -23.58 0.96 20.50
C GLU A 82 -23.11 2.42 20.54
N ALA A 83 -23.24 3.15 19.42
CA ALA A 83 -22.96 4.58 19.36
C ALA A 83 -23.90 5.39 20.28
N MET A 84 -25.18 5.03 20.34
CA MET A 84 -26.17 5.65 21.23
C MET A 84 -25.85 5.40 22.70
N LYS A 85 -25.36 4.21 23.06
CA LYS A 85 -24.88 3.92 24.43
C LYS A 85 -23.65 4.78 24.77
N LYS A 86 -22.64 4.78 23.88
CA LYS A 86 -21.43 5.62 24.05
C LYS A 86 -21.75 7.11 24.18
N ALA A 87 -22.72 7.62 23.41
CA ALA A 87 -23.15 9.00 23.48
C ALA A 87 -23.86 9.34 24.81
N LYS A 88 -24.52 8.38 25.45
CA LYS A 88 -25.11 8.55 26.79
C LYS A 88 -24.06 8.53 27.89
N ASP A 89 -23.01 7.72 27.74
CA ASP A 89 -21.95 7.55 28.73
C ASP A 89 -20.86 8.63 28.65
N THR A 90 -20.73 9.32 27.50
CA THR A 90 -19.74 10.39 27.31
C THR A 90 -20.36 11.75 27.66
N PRO A 91 -19.73 12.57 28.54
CA PRO A 91 -20.23 13.91 28.82
C PRO A 91 -20.25 14.73 27.53
N ALA A 92 -21.37 15.40 27.27
CA ALA A 92 -21.58 16.22 26.07
C ALA A 92 -20.65 17.45 26.07
N SER A 93 -19.40 17.27 25.65
CA SER A 93 -18.54 18.41 25.28
C SER A 93 -19.00 18.95 23.93
N LYS A 94 -19.21 20.27 23.84
CA LYS A 94 -19.50 20.96 22.58
C LYS A 94 -18.45 20.51 21.53
N PRO A 95 -18.86 19.94 20.39
CA PRO A 95 -17.94 19.64 19.30
C PRO A 95 -17.19 20.93 18.95
N ILE A 96 -15.86 20.85 18.93
CA ILE A 96 -15.01 21.98 18.56
C ILE A 96 -15.43 22.39 17.15
N ARG A 97 -15.90 23.63 17.00
CA ARG A 97 -16.27 24.17 15.69
C ARG A 97 -14.98 24.54 14.98
N ASP A 98 -14.95 24.44 13.65
CA ASP A 98 -13.77 24.88 12.87
C ASP A 98 -13.36 26.34 13.15
N PHE A 99 -14.30 27.17 13.62
CA PHE A 99 -14.07 28.55 14.04
C PHE A 99 -13.48 28.70 15.45
N ASP A 100 -13.50 27.63 16.28
CA ASP A 100 -12.92 27.59 17.63
C ASP A 100 -11.44 27.09 17.58
N LEU A 101 -10.85 26.87 16.39
CA LEU A 101 -9.47 26.39 16.15
C LEU A 101 -8.49 27.53 15.80
N ASP A 102 -8.53 28.63 16.55
CA ASP A 102 -7.52 29.71 16.48
C ASP A 102 -6.16 29.27 17.07
#